data_AF-A0A7Z9ZFX9-F1
#
_entry.id   AF-A0A7Z9ZFX9-F1
#
_cell.length_a   1.000
_cell.length_b   1.000
_cell.length_c   1.000
_cell.angle_alpha   90.00
_cell.angle_beta   90.00
_cell.angle_gamma   90.00
#
_symmetry.space_group_name_H-M   'P 1'
#
loop_
_entity.id
_entity.type
_entity.pdbx_description
1 polymer ?
#
loop_
_entity_poly.entity_id
_entity_poly.type
_entity_poly.pdbx_seq_one_letter_code
_entity_poly.pdbx_strand_id
1 'polypeptide(L)'
;MRQVIHLEPDDDLAMIRSRLERAGGREVLLVVPWRCRALRNLVHLRLLRRYANSLGLAVALVARDSTTRVLAREAGFSVFYSVWRGQRARWRPLEPKILAPTRPLAGTESPSQKRRIPAWLSPRALARGFLGLVGFALLILCLLAMGLLILPMATITLTPATETLSETMEIQADPELTAVDYERVQIPARLVERVIEGQAEAPPAATRDVADARASGTVIFINKRNEPTTIPEGTLVSTSAGTIIKFRTVEEVTLPPQVGGRAQVSILAVDPGPSGNVKAWTINTVEPSLAHLVNVVNDAPTSGGSVKRVGVVTAEDRRRLRESLLQRLQQEAANALQGELGEDEFLAQES
;
A
#
# COMPACT_ATOMS: atom_id res chain seq x y z
N MET A 1 22.05 40.31 -42.36
CA MET A 1 21.65 40.86 -41.04
C MET A 1 22.23 39.97 -39.97
N ARG A 2 22.81 40.54 -38.90
CA ARG A 2 23.42 39.79 -37.79
C ARG A 2 22.34 39.38 -36.80
N GLN A 3 22.20 38.09 -36.55
CA GLN A 3 21.22 37.56 -35.60
C GLN A 3 21.92 37.21 -34.29
N VAL A 4 21.39 37.69 -33.16
CA VAL A 4 21.89 37.35 -31.83
C VAL A 4 21.02 36.24 -31.26
N ILE A 5 21.63 35.13 -30.86
CA ILE A 5 20.94 34.01 -30.23
C ILE A 5 21.47 33.87 -28.81
N HIS A 6 20.56 33.92 -27.84
CA HIS A 6 20.88 33.65 -26.44
C HIS A 6 20.73 32.16 -26.18
N LEU A 7 21.76 31.56 -25.61
CA LEU A 7 21.73 30.18 -25.14
C LEU A 7 21.34 30.16 -23.66
N GLU A 8 20.74 29.06 -23.24
CA GLU A 8 20.42 28.74 -21.86
C GLU A 8 21.50 27.82 -21.25
N PRO A 9 21.66 27.81 -19.91
CA PRO A 9 22.71 27.02 -19.26
C PRO A 9 22.60 25.50 -19.54
N ASP A 10 21.37 25.01 -19.73
CA ASP A 10 21.04 23.61 -19.95
C ASP A 10 20.84 23.25 -21.43
N ASP A 11 21.18 24.15 -22.35
CA ASP A 11 21.12 23.87 -23.79
C ASP A 11 22.15 22.82 -24.21
N ASP A 12 21.67 21.70 -24.73
CA ASP A 12 22.49 20.65 -25.36
C ASP A 12 22.86 20.98 -26.81
N LEU A 13 23.91 20.32 -27.32
CA LEU A 13 24.43 20.54 -28.69
C LEU A 13 23.35 20.42 -29.77
N ALA A 14 22.37 19.51 -29.58
CA ALA A 14 21.25 19.32 -30.50
C ALA A 14 20.30 20.54 -30.52
N MET A 15 20.02 21.16 -29.36
CA MET A 15 19.20 22.37 -29.28
C MET A 15 19.92 23.58 -29.88
N ILE A 16 21.22 23.71 -29.62
CA ILE A 16 22.06 24.75 -30.25
C ILE A 16 22.06 24.59 -31.77
N ARG A 17 22.15 23.35 -32.27
CA ARG A 17 22.06 23.05 -33.71
C ARG A 17 20.71 23.44 -34.29
N SER A 18 19.60 23.05 -33.67
CA SER A 18 18.26 23.41 -34.16
C SER A 18 18.05 24.93 -34.19
N ARG A 19 18.56 25.65 -33.19
CA ARG A 19 18.52 27.13 -33.17
C ARG A 19 19.38 27.76 -34.27
N LEU A 20 20.51 27.13 -34.64
CA LEU A 20 21.33 27.56 -35.77
C LEU A 20 20.68 27.26 -37.13
N GLU A 21 20.02 26.12 -37.29
CA GLU A 21 19.28 25.78 -38.53
C GLU A 21 18.09 26.72 -38.77
N ARG A 22 17.43 27.16 -37.70
CA ARG A 22 16.34 28.15 -37.75
C ARG A 22 16.84 29.59 -37.89
N ALA A 23 18.14 29.85 -37.76
CA ALA A 23 18.70 31.18 -37.88
C ALA A 23 18.80 31.57 -39.36
N GLY A 24 17.98 32.54 -39.80
CA GLY A 24 17.97 33.02 -41.18
C GLY A 24 19.13 33.96 -41.54
N GLY A 25 20.00 34.31 -40.59
CA GLY A 25 21.11 35.25 -40.80
C GLY A 25 22.41 34.57 -41.21
N ARG A 26 23.11 35.08 -42.24
CA ARG A 26 24.46 34.63 -42.64
C ARG A 26 25.54 34.82 -41.56
N GLU A 27 25.28 35.64 -40.56
CA GLU A 27 26.15 35.94 -39.43
C GLU A 27 25.35 35.76 -38.12
N VAL A 28 25.72 34.78 -37.29
CA VAL A 28 25.08 34.48 -36.00
C VAL A 28 26.02 34.71 -34.82
N LEU A 29 25.57 35.50 -33.84
CA LEU A 29 26.28 35.76 -32.59
C LEU A 29 25.63 34.94 -31.45
N LEU A 30 26.34 33.93 -30.95
CA LEU A 30 25.88 33.07 -29.86
C LEU A 30 26.31 33.65 -28.51
N VAL A 31 25.35 34.02 -27.67
CA VAL A 31 25.61 34.49 -26.30
C VAL A 31 25.53 33.30 -25.35
N VAL A 32 26.69 32.95 -24.78
CA VAL A 32 26.85 31.79 -23.90
C VAL A 32 26.70 32.23 -22.44
N PRO A 33 25.73 31.69 -21.68
CA PRO A 33 25.56 31.99 -20.26
C PRO A 33 26.66 31.35 -19.42
N TRP A 34 26.75 31.76 -18.16
CA TRP A 34 27.67 31.15 -17.21
C TRP A 34 27.23 29.69 -16.98
N ARG A 35 28.17 28.73 -17.08
CA ARG A 35 27.98 27.28 -16.86
C ARG A 35 27.30 26.46 -17.98
N CYS A 36 27.26 26.94 -19.22
CA CYS A 36 26.76 26.11 -20.34
C CYS A 36 27.64 24.85 -20.53
N ARG A 37 27.09 23.66 -20.22
CA ARG A 37 27.86 22.39 -20.22
C ARG A 37 28.30 21.99 -21.63
N ALA A 38 27.44 22.20 -22.62
CA ALA A 38 27.69 21.80 -24.01
C ALA A 38 28.95 22.45 -24.62
N LEU A 39 29.28 23.68 -24.21
CA LEU A 39 30.37 24.48 -24.80
C LEU A 39 31.66 24.48 -23.94
N ARG A 40 31.73 23.66 -22.89
CA ARG A 40 32.95 23.46 -22.08
C ARG A 40 33.83 22.30 -22.57
N ASN A 41 33.44 21.63 -23.66
CA ASN A 41 34.21 20.54 -24.26
C ASN A 41 34.74 20.96 -25.65
N LEU A 42 36.04 20.79 -25.89
CA LEU A 42 36.70 21.11 -27.16
C LEU A 42 36.10 20.32 -28.33
N VAL A 43 35.70 19.06 -28.11
CA VAL A 43 35.11 18.20 -29.14
C VAL A 43 33.78 18.76 -29.62
N HIS A 44 32.93 19.19 -28.68
CA HIS A 44 31.63 19.79 -29.01
C HIS A 44 31.78 21.11 -29.76
N LEU A 45 32.77 21.93 -29.39
CA LEU A 45 33.08 23.16 -30.11
C LEU A 45 33.60 22.91 -31.54
N ARG A 46 34.45 21.89 -31.74
CA ARG A 46 34.89 21.49 -33.10
C ARG A 46 33.75 20.95 -33.96
N LEU A 47 32.85 20.17 -33.37
CA LEU A 47 31.63 19.70 -34.04
C LEU A 47 30.73 20.89 -34.42
N LEU A 48 30.48 21.80 -33.48
CA LEU A 48 29.70 23.02 -33.73
C LEU A 48 30.31 23.86 -34.87
N ARG A 49 31.64 23.98 -34.92
CA ARG A 49 32.34 24.69 -36.01
C ARG A 49 32.13 23.99 -37.34
N ARG A 50 32.19 22.67 -37.37
CA ARG A 50 31.94 21.88 -38.59
C ARG A 50 30.50 22.06 -39.07
N TYR A 51 29.52 22.08 -38.16
CA TYR A 51 28.12 22.32 -38.48
C TYR A 51 27.87 23.76 -38.97
N ALA A 52 28.46 24.76 -38.32
CA ALA A 52 28.40 26.14 -38.78
C ALA A 52 28.98 26.29 -40.20
N ASN A 53 30.11 25.62 -40.47
CA ASN A 53 30.72 25.60 -41.80
C ASN A 53 29.84 24.92 -42.86
N SER A 54 29.20 23.78 -42.53
CA SER A 54 28.31 23.11 -43.49
C SER A 54 27.08 23.94 -43.83
N LEU A 55 26.62 24.78 -42.89
CA LEU A 55 25.50 25.71 -43.11
C LEU A 55 25.94 27.04 -43.74
N GLY A 56 27.25 27.24 -43.96
CA GLY A 56 27.79 28.50 -44.50
C GLY A 56 27.61 29.71 -43.58
N LEU A 57 27.41 29.47 -42.27
CA LEU A 57 27.16 30.50 -41.28
C LEU A 57 28.47 30.97 -40.65
N ALA A 58 28.70 32.28 -40.65
CA ALA A 58 29.75 32.86 -39.82
C ALA A 58 29.25 32.92 -38.37
N VAL A 59 29.91 32.22 -37.45
CA VAL A 59 29.48 32.15 -36.05
C VAL A 59 30.55 32.73 -35.13
N ALA A 60 30.14 33.63 -34.24
CA ALA A 60 30.97 34.18 -33.18
C ALA A 60 30.34 33.91 -31.80
N LEU A 61 31.17 33.70 -30.78
CA LEU A 61 30.72 33.42 -29.42
C LEU A 61 30.97 34.61 -28.48
N VAL A 62 29.98 34.94 -27.67
CA VAL A 62 30.09 35.87 -26.55
C VAL A 62 30.05 35.06 -25.26
N ALA A 63 31.19 34.97 -24.57
CA ALA A 63 31.29 34.25 -23.31
C ALA A 63 32.04 35.11 -22.28
N ARG A 64 31.52 35.18 -21.07
CA ARG A 64 32.19 35.88 -19.95
C ARG A 64 33.21 34.98 -19.24
N ASP A 65 33.01 33.66 -19.26
CA ASP A 65 33.92 32.70 -18.63
C ASP A 65 35.28 32.64 -19.35
N SER A 66 36.39 32.49 -18.62
CA SER A 66 37.72 32.38 -19.22
C SER A 66 37.92 31.02 -19.90
N THR A 67 37.42 29.94 -19.30
CA THR A 67 37.67 28.57 -19.79
C THR A 67 36.99 28.33 -21.14
N THR A 68 35.70 28.66 -21.26
CA THR A 68 34.96 28.60 -22.53
C THR A 68 35.60 29.48 -23.62
N ARG A 69 36.17 30.64 -23.26
CA ARG A 69 36.84 31.51 -24.24
C ARG A 69 38.14 30.90 -24.78
N VAL A 70 38.93 30.22 -23.94
CA VAL A 70 40.15 29.54 -24.38
C VAL A 70 39.80 28.39 -25.32
N LEU A 71 38.85 27.53 -24.93
CA LEU A 71 38.43 26.39 -25.73
C LEU A 71 37.77 26.81 -27.05
N ALA A 72 36.95 27.86 -27.04
CA ALA A 72 36.32 28.37 -28.27
C ALA A 72 37.34 28.99 -29.24
N ARG A 73 38.40 29.64 -28.72
CA ARG A 73 39.51 30.12 -29.57
C ARG A 73 40.34 28.98 -30.13
N GLU A 74 40.58 27.94 -29.34
CA GLU A 74 41.29 26.74 -29.78
C GLU A 74 40.50 25.96 -30.84
N ALA A 75 39.17 25.93 -30.71
CA ALA A 75 38.28 25.42 -31.74
C ALA A 75 38.23 26.34 -32.99
N GLY A 76 38.73 27.58 -32.91
CA GLY A 76 38.88 28.53 -34.00
C GLY A 76 37.68 29.46 -34.24
N PHE A 77 36.87 29.71 -33.21
CA PHE A 77 35.83 30.75 -33.25
C PHE A 77 36.37 32.15 -32.93
N SER A 78 35.69 33.18 -33.42
CA SER A 78 35.87 34.56 -32.95
C SER A 78 35.13 34.74 -31.63
N VAL A 79 35.83 35.14 -30.57
CA VAL A 79 35.27 35.16 -29.21
C VAL A 79 35.35 36.56 -28.58
N PHE A 80 34.23 37.02 -28.03
CA PHE A 80 34.06 38.35 -27.44
C PHE A 80 33.54 38.28 -25.99
N TYR A 81 33.78 39.34 -25.21
CA TYR A 81 33.33 39.44 -23.81
C TYR A 81 31.95 40.11 -23.68
N SER A 82 31.52 40.87 -24.70
CA SER A 82 30.24 41.58 -24.71
C SER A 82 29.56 41.51 -26.07
N VAL A 83 28.22 41.50 -26.05
CA VAL A 83 27.37 41.47 -27.25
C VAL A 83 27.64 42.67 -28.15
N TRP A 84 27.77 43.86 -27.56
CA TRP A 84 28.04 45.11 -28.27
C TRP A 84 29.37 45.09 -29.04
N ARG A 85 30.44 44.52 -28.45
CA ARG A 85 31.74 44.37 -29.13
C ARG A 85 31.67 43.30 -30.22
N GLY A 86 30.91 42.23 -30.01
CA GLY A 86 30.67 41.18 -31.01
C GLY A 86 29.89 41.66 -32.24
N GLN A 87 28.92 42.57 -32.06
CA GLN A 87 28.13 43.15 -33.15
C GLN A 87 28.91 44.17 -34.01
N ARG A 88 29.93 44.84 -33.45
CA ARG A 88 30.75 45.84 -34.18
C ARG A 88 32.05 45.28 -34.75
N ALA A 89 32.52 44.14 -34.28
CA ALA A 89 33.74 43.51 -34.78
C ALA A 89 33.54 42.89 -36.17
N ARG A 90 34.61 42.90 -36.99
CA ARG A 90 34.69 42.05 -38.20
C ARG A 90 35.06 40.64 -37.76
N TRP A 91 34.19 39.67 -38.06
CA TRP A 91 34.46 38.26 -37.77
C TRP A 91 35.40 37.71 -38.84
N ARG A 92 36.36 36.85 -38.46
CA ARG A 92 37.18 36.18 -39.46
C ARG A 92 36.27 35.25 -40.28
N PRO A 93 36.24 35.35 -41.63
CA PRO A 93 35.54 34.38 -42.45
C PRO A 93 36.08 32.97 -42.15
N LEU A 94 35.18 32.00 -42.02
CA LEU A 94 35.53 30.59 -41.87
C LEU A 94 36.01 30.07 -43.24
N GLU A 95 37.28 30.28 -43.54
CA GLU A 95 37.88 29.80 -44.78
C GLU A 95 38.02 28.27 -44.71
N PRO A 96 37.46 27.51 -45.68
CA PRO A 96 37.64 26.07 -45.73
C PRO A 96 39.10 25.77 -46.04
N LYS A 97 39.82 25.17 -45.09
CA LYS A 97 41.16 24.67 -45.30
C LYS A 97 41.08 23.43 -46.20
N ILE A 98 41.01 23.67 -47.51
CA ILE A 98 41.25 22.64 -48.53
C ILE A 98 42.71 22.21 -48.33
N LEU A 99 42.92 20.98 -47.86
CA LEU A 99 44.24 20.36 -47.80
C LEU A 99 44.66 19.99 -49.23
N ALA A 100 45.35 20.91 -49.90
CA ALA A 100 46.22 20.56 -51.02
C ALA A 100 47.49 19.85 -50.48
N PRO A 101 48.06 18.89 -51.22
CA PRO A 101 49.23 18.13 -50.78
C PRO A 101 50.46 19.04 -50.71
N THR A 102 51.00 19.22 -49.52
CA THR A 102 52.22 20.00 -49.30
C THR A 102 53.43 19.20 -49.78
N ARG A 103 54.02 19.64 -50.91
CA ARG A 103 55.42 19.40 -51.24
C ARG A 103 56.32 19.95 -50.12
N PRO A 104 57.37 19.23 -49.69
CA PRO A 104 58.36 19.78 -48.77
C PRO A 104 59.34 20.69 -49.53
N LEU A 105 59.44 21.95 -49.11
CA LEU A 105 60.57 22.84 -49.42
C LEU A 105 61.30 23.07 -48.11
N ALA A 106 62.49 22.49 -48.00
CA ALA A 106 63.75 23.17 -48.30
C ALA A 106 64.29 23.82 -47.02
N GLY A 107 65.03 22.98 -46.27
CA GLY A 107 65.97 23.45 -45.28
C GLY A 107 67.12 24.19 -45.97
N THR A 108 67.47 25.32 -45.37
CA THR A 108 68.58 26.19 -45.69
C THR A 108 69.92 25.45 -45.61
N GLU A 109 70.68 25.52 -46.69
CA GLU A 109 72.10 25.15 -46.73
C GLU A 109 72.99 26.20 -46.06
N SER A 110 74.13 25.73 -45.52
CA SER A 110 75.42 26.43 -45.51
C SER A 110 76.52 25.46 -45.02
N PRO A 111 77.79 25.56 -45.46
CA PRO A 111 78.23 25.67 -46.85
C PRO A 111 79.39 24.70 -47.16
N SER A 112 79.63 24.51 -48.46
CA SER A 112 80.95 24.35 -49.09
C SER A 112 82.01 23.44 -48.44
N GLN A 113 82.23 22.25 -49.01
CA GLN A 113 83.62 21.83 -49.23
C GLN A 113 83.78 20.92 -50.45
N LYS A 114 84.81 21.28 -51.21
CA LYS A 114 85.16 20.81 -52.55
C LYS A 114 85.52 19.32 -52.59
N ARG A 115 85.22 18.77 -53.77
CA ARG A 115 86.09 17.93 -54.63
C ARG A 115 86.05 16.39 -54.44
N ARG A 116 85.82 15.80 -55.62
CA ARG A 116 86.45 14.59 -56.20
C ARG A 116 85.71 13.25 -56.01
N ILE A 117 85.06 12.85 -57.10
CA ILE A 117 84.89 11.47 -57.57
C ILE A 117 86.28 10.80 -57.71
N PRO A 118 86.43 9.47 -57.51
CA PRO A 118 86.04 8.52 -58.56
C PRO A 118 85.47 7.14 -58.10
N ALA A 119 84.93 6.45 -59.10
CA ALA A 119 84.57 5.03 -59.31
C ALA A 119 85.10 3.92 -58.37
N TRP A 120 84.25 2.92 -58.02
CA TRP A 120 84.22 1.58 -58.65
C TRP A 120 83.18 0.63 -57.99
N LEU A 121 82.69 -0.33 -58.76
CA LEU A 121 81.80 -1.44 -58.39
C LEU A 121 82.51 -2.53 -57.55
N SER A 122 81.80 -3.23 -56.66
CA SER A 122 82.04 -4.66 -56.42
C SER A 122 80.78 -5.43 -55.90
N PRO A 123 80.51 -6.68 -56.35
CA PRO A 123 79.27 -7.40 -56.09
C PRO A 123 79.43 -8.50 -55.02
N ARG A 124 79.49 -8.12 -53.74
CA ARG A 124 79.41 -9.09 -52.62
C ARG A 124 78.45 -8.69 -51.48
N ALA A 125 77.68 -7.61 -51.66
CA ALA A 125 76.73 -7.10 -50.65
C ALA A 125 75.27 -7.59 -50.81
N LEU A 126 74.91 -8.19 -51.96
CA LEU A 126 73.50 -8.47 -52.28
C LEU A 126 72.88 -9.68 -51.53
N ALA A 127 73.70 -10.64 -51.09
CA ALA A 127 73.19 -11.88 -50.48
C ALA A 127 72.66 -11.70 -49.03
N ARG A 128 73.09 -10.67 -48.29
CA ARG A 128 72.65 -10.42 -46.91
C ARG A 128 71.34 -9.63 -46.82
N GLY A 129 70.94 -8.90 -47.87
CA GLY A 129 69.70 -8.12 -47.90
C GLY A 129 68.44 -8.97 -48.08
N PHE A 130 68.54 -10.09 -48.81
CA PHE A 130 67.38 -10.94 -49.13
C PHE A 130 66.88 -11.74 -47.91
N LEU A 131 67.78 -12.19 -47.03
CA LEU A 131 67.43 -12.97 -45.84
C LEU A 131 66.70 -12.13 -44.78
N GLY A 132 67.04 -10.84 -44.65
CA GLY A 132 66.35 -9.91 -43.76
C GLY A 132 64.92 -9.58 -44.20
N LEU A 133 64.68 -9.54 -45.52
CA LEU A 133 63.37 -9.24 -46.10
C LEU A 133 62.37 -10.38 -45.90
N VAL A 134 62.84 -11.63 -46.01
CA VAL A 134 62.04 -12.83 -45.70
C VAL A 134 61.69 -12.89 -44.21
N GLY A 135 62.65 -12.61 -43.32
CA GLY A 135 62.38 -12.55 -41.87
C GLY A 135 61.36 -11.49 -41.48
N PHE A 136 61.43 -10.31 -42.12
CA PHE A 136 60.46 -9.23 -41.88
C PHE A 136 59.05 -9.58 -42.38
N ALA A 137 58.93 -10.22 -43.54
CA ALA A 137 57.65 -10.70 -44.06
C ALA A 137 57.02 -11.76 -43.14
N LEU A 138 57.85 -12.67 -42.58
CA LEU A 138 57.39 -13.71 -41.66
C LEU A 138 56.94 -13.12 -40.31
N LEU A 139 57.61 -12.06 -39.85
CA LEU A 139 57.22 -11.33 -38.63
C LEU A 139 55.89 -10.58 -38.82
N ILE A 140 55.66 -9.96 -39.99
CA ILE A 140 54.37 -9.35 -40.34
C ILE A 140 53.27 -10.40 -40.39
N LEU A 141 53.53 -11.56 -41.00
CA LEU A 141 52.54 -12.65 -41.08
C LEU A 141 52.18 -13.18 -39.69
N CYS A 142 53.16 -13.29 -38.80
CA CYS A 142 52.96 -13.74 -37.42
C CYS A 142 52.15 -12.71 -36.60
N LEU A 143 52.43 -11.41 -36.77
CA LEU A 143 51.63 -10.33 -36.17
C LEU A 143 50.18 -10.31 -36.68
N LEU A 144 49.97 -10.58 -37.96
CA LEU A 144 48.64 -10.66 -38.55
C LEU A 144 47.84 -11.86 -38.02
N ALA A 145 48.48 -13.03 -37.95
CA ALA A 145 47.88 -14.23 -37.38
C ALA A 145 47.53 -14.06 -35.90
N MET A 146 48.39 -13.37 -35.13
CA MET A 146 48.11 -13.02 -33.74
C MET A 146 46.91 -12.06 -33.63
N GLY A 147 46.82 -11.05 -34.49
CA GLY A 147 45.67 -10.14 -34.53
C GLY A 147 44.34 -10.85 -34.84
N LEU A 148 44.38 -11.86 -35.73
CA LEU A 148 43.22 -12.69 -36.08
C LEU A 148 42.79 -13.63 -34.94
N LEU A 149 43.74 -14.13 -34.14
CA LEU A 149 43.43 -14.97 -32.97
C LEU A 149 42.79 -14.19 -31.81
N ILE A 150 43.02 -12.88 -31.73
CA ILE A 150 42.48 -12.01 -30.67
C ILE A 150 41.14 -11.37 -31.09
N LEU A 151 40.51 -11.82 -32.18
CA LEU A 151 39.17 -11.36 -32.56
C LEU A 151 38.15 -11.79 -31.49
N PRO A 152 37.59 -10.86 -30.69
CA PRO A 152 36.64 -11.23 -29.67
C PRO A 152 35.30 -11.58 -30.32
N MET A 153 34.81 -12.80 -30.05
CA MET A 153 33.48 -13.21 -30.49
C MET A 153 32.48 -12.80 -29.40
N ALA A 154 31.51 -11.95 -29.74
CA ALA A 154 30.48 -11.48 -28.84
C ALA A 154 29.11 -12.05 -29.24
N THR A 155 28.54 -12.90 -28.40
CA THR A 155 27.18 -13.42 -28.58
C THR A 155 26.19 -12.47 -27.91
N ILE A 156 25.32 -11.84 -28.69
CA ILE A 156 24.27 -10.94 -28.19
C ILE A 156 23.00 -11.77 -27.96
N THR A 157 22.69 -12.06 -26.69
CA THR A 157 21.42 -12.69 -26.31
C THR A 157 20.41 -11.61 -25.95
N LEU A 158 19.39 -11.43 -26.80
CA LEU A 158 18.27 -10.54 -26.55
C LEU A 158 17.17 -11.30 -25.82
N THR A 159 16.92 -10.96 -24.56
CA THR A 159 15.72 -11.39 -23.82
C THR A 159 14.67 -10.28 -23.93
N PRO A 160 13.60 -10.46 -24.72
CA PRO A 160 12.57 -9.43 -24.85
C PRO A 160 11.85 -9.23 -23.50
N ALA A 161 11.61 -7.98 -23.14
CA ALA A 161 10.75 -7.63 -22.01
C ALA A 161 9.29 -7.67 -22.48
N THR A 162 8.46 -8.46 -21.81
CA THR A 162 7.01 -8.51 -22.02
C THR A 162 6.32 -7.55 -21.05
N GLU A 163 5.67 -6.52 -21.58
CA GLU A 163 4.70 -5.72 -20.82
C GLU A 163 3.29 -6.25 -21.07
N THR A 164 2.55 -6.52 -19.99
CA THR A 164 1.15 -6.92 -20.07
C THR A 164 0.28 -5.70 -20.32
N LEU A 165 -0.13 -5.47 -21.57
CA LEU A 165 -1.14 -4.48 -21.91
C LEU A 165 -2.51 -4.99 -21.44
N SER A 166 -3.14 -4.28 -20.50
CA SER A 166 -4.50 -4.56 -20.05
C SER A 166 -5.40 -3.44 -20.56
N GLU A 167 -6.15 -3.68 -21.64
CA GLU A 167 -7.22 -2.78 -22.08
C GLU A 167 -8.52 -3.18 -21.40
N THR A 168 -9.27 -2.21 -20.90
CA THR A 168 -10.60 -2.42 -20.33
C THR A 168 -11.62 -2.12 -21.42
N MET A 169 -12.40 -3.12 -21.84
CA MET A 169 -13.49 -2.94 -22.80
C MET A 169 -14.80 -2.80 -22.03
N GLU A 170 -15.55 -1.73 -22.29
CA GLU A 170 -16.89 -1.55 -21.74
C GLU A 170 -17.88 -2.32 -22.62
N ILE A 171 -18.54 -3.33 -22.04
CA ILE A 171 -19.59 -4.12 -22.69
C ILE A 171 -20.91 -3.79 -22.02
N GLN A 172 -21.95 -3.49 -22.81
CA GLN A 172 -23.26 -3.16 -22.28
C GLN A 172 -24.20 -4.37 -22.37
N ALA A 173 -24.84 -4.74 -21.26
CA ALA A 173 -25.81 -5.82 -21.22
C ALA A 173 -27.22 -5.25 -21.45
N ASP A 174 -27.95 -5.77 -22.43
CA ASP A 174 -29.30 -5.31 -22.78
C ASP A 174 -30.30 -6.49 -22.73
N PRO A 175 -31.35 -6.41 -21.89
CA PRO A 175 -32.35 -7.47 -21.79
C PRO A 175 -33.32 -7.56 -22.98
N GLU A 176 -33.37 -6.57 -23.86
CA GLU A 176 -34.23 -6.61 -25.05
C GLU A 176 -33.57 -7.32 -26.24
N LEU A 177 -32.25 -7.55 -26.21
CA LEU A 177 -31.54 -8.28 -27.26
C LEU A 177 -31.68 -9.79 -27.11
N THR A 178 -31.82 -10.48 -28.25
CA THR A 178 -31.87 -11.96 -28.33
C THR A 178 -30.58 -12.58 -28.84
N ALA A 179 -29.67 -11.79 -29.40
CA ALA A 179 -28.37 -12.22 -29.93
C ALA A 179 -27.30 -11.14 -29.66
N VAL A 180 -26.02 -11.48 -29.75
CA VAL A 180 -24.91 -10.53 -29.53
C VAL A 180 -24.84 -9.52 -30.67
N ASP A 181 -24.79 -8.22 -30.33
CA ASP A 181 -24.57 -7.13 -31.28
C ASP A 181 -23.10 -6.66 -31.21
N TYR A 182 -22.33 -7.05 -32.22
CA TYR A 182 -20.91 -6.72 -32.34
C TYR A 182 -20.66 -5.26 -32.76
N GLU A 183 -21.64 -4.58 -33.38
CA GLU A 183 -21.47 -3.18 -33.80
C GLU A 183 -21.62 -2.23 -32.61
N ARG A 184 -22.54 -2.54 -31.69
CA ARG A 184 -22.82 -1.75 -30.49
C ARG A 184 -22.12 -2.25 -29.24
N VAL A 185 -21.40 -3.38 -29.33
CA VAL A 185 -20.75 -4.05 -28.19
C VAL A 185 -21.77 -4.34 -27.09
N GLN A 186 -22.89 -4.95 -27.49
CA GLN A 186 -24.01 -5.28 -26.61
C GLN A 186 -24.23 -6.79 -26.53
N ILE A 187 -24.46 -7.28 -25.31
CA ILE A 187 -24.76 -8.69 -25.04
C ILE A 187 -26.20 -8.84 -24.52
N PRO A 188 -26.91 -9.92 -24.89
CA PRO A 188 -28.23 -10.20 -24.36
C PRO A 188 -28.19 -10.46 -22.86
N ALA A 189 -29.16 -9.94 -22.14
CA ALA A 189 -29.32 -10.15 -20.69
C ALA A 189 -30.72 -10.68 -20.36
N ARG A 190 -30.91 -11.24 -19.16
CA ARG A 190 -32.24 -11.49 -18.61
C ARG A 190 -32.28 -11.17 -17.13
N LEU A 191 -33.40 -10.62 -16.67
CA LEU A 191 -33.63 -10.38 -15.26
C LEU A 191 -34.17 -11.66 -14.61
N VAL A 192 -33.55 -12.10 -13.52
CA VAL A 192 -33.98 -13.25 -12.72
C VAL A 192 -34.14 -12.81 -11.28
N GLU A 193 -35.36 -12.95 -10.75
CA GLU A 193 -35.68 -12.61 -9.36
C GLU A 193 -36.10 -13.87 -8.59
N ARG A 194 -35.57 -14.02 -7.37
CA ARG A 194 -35.94 -15.10 -6.45
C ARG A 194 -36.21 -14.55 -5.07
N VAL A 195 -37.38 -14.89 -4.54
CA VAL A 195 -37.77 -14.59 -3.17
C VAL A 195 -37.47 -15.81 -2.31
N ILE A 196 -36.60 -15.64 -1.32
CA ILE A 196 -36.26 -16.69 -0.35
C ILE A 196 -36.66 -16.22 1.04
N GLU A 197 -37.39 -17.07 1.74
CA GLU A 197 -37.81 -16.86 3.13
C GLU A 197 -37.10 -17.84 4.05
N GLY A 198 -36.77 -17.42 5.26
CA GLY A 198 -36.12 -18.28 6.24
C GLY A 198 -36.44 -17.88 7.68
N GLN A 199 -36.27 -18.85 8.57
CA GLN A 199 -36.43 -18.69 10.00
C GLN A 199 -35.19 -19.24 10.71
N ALA A 200 -34.83 -18.62 11.83
CA ALA A 200 -33.74 -19.07 12.68
C ALA A 200 -34.13 -18.95 14.14
N GLU A 201 -33.76 -19.95 14.92
CA GLU A 201 -33.91 -19.98 16.36
C GLU A 201 -32.54 -20.18 17.00
N ALA A 202 -32.29 -19.47 18.09
CA ALA A 202 -31.08 -19.63 18.88
C ALA A 202 -31.39 -19.44 20.36
N PRO A 203 -30.72 -20.20 21.25
CA PRO A 203 -30.85 -19.98 22.68
C PRO A 203 -30.31 -18.59 23.04
N PRO A 204 -30.95 -17.87 23.98
CA PRO A 204 -30.45 -16.58 24.44
C PRO A 204 -29.08 -16.74 25.11
N ALA A 205 -28.14 -15.84 24.80
CA ALA A 205 -26.79 -15.90 25.36
C ALA A 205 -26.75 -15.41 26.83
N ALA A 206 -27.62 -14.45 27.17
CA ALA A 206 -27.71 -13.94 28.52
C ALA A 206 -28.64 -14.80 29.39
N THR A 207 -28.25 -15.00 30.65
CA THR A 207 -29.09 -15.62 31.67
C THR A 207 -29.36 -14.61 32.78
N ARG A 208 -30.52 -14.73 33.42
CA ARG A 208 -30.86 -13.96 34.61
C ARG A 208 -31.35 -14.91 35.70
N ASP A 209 -30.92 -14.64 36.92
CA ASP A 209 -31.41 -15.34 38.09
C ASP A 209 -32.82 -14.86 38.40
N VAL A 210 -33.74 -15.81 38.51
CA VAL A 210 -35.12 -15.58 38.96
C VAL A 210 -35.34 -16.42 40.20
N ALA A 211 -35.99 -15.84 41.22
CA ALA A 211 -36.33 -16.54 42.44
C ALA A 211 -37.29 -17.71 42.13
N ASP A 212 -36.94 -18.91 42.58
CA ASP A 212 -37.64 -20.15 42.21
C ASP A 212 -38.25 -20.83 43.44
N ALA A 213 -37.41 -21.44 44.29
CA ALA A 213 -37.87 -22.10 45.51
C ALA A 213 -37.95 -21.14 46.70
N ARG A 214 -38.91 -21.41 47.59
CA ARG A 214 -39.10 -20.70 48.87
C ARG A 214 -38.33 -21.42 49.96
N ALA A 215 -37.74 -20.65 50.88
CA ALA A 215 -37.10 -21.23 52.05
C ALA A 215 -38.15 -21.79 53.02
N SER A 216 -37.82 -22.93 53.61
CA SER A 216 -38.58 -23.61 54.65
C SER A 216 -37.71 -23.82 55.89
N GLY A 217 -38.35 -23.92 57.05
CA GLY A 217 -37.70 -24.32 58.28
C GLY A 217 -38.71 -24.44 59.41
N THR A 218 -38.22 -24.45 60.64
CA THR A 218 -39.08 -24.54 61.82
C THR A 218 -38.82 -23.39 62.78
N VAL A 219 -39.87 -22.97 63.46
CA VAL A 219 -39.80 -22.01 64.56
C VAL A 219 -40.42 -22.62 65.80
N ILE A 220 -39.92 -22.20 66.95
CA ILE A 220 -40.44 -22.54 68.27
C ILE A 220 -41.16 -21.30 68.78
N PHE A 221 -42.44 -21.48 69.08
CA PHE A 221 -43.24 -20.48 69.77
C PHE A 221 -43.20 -20.75 71.28
N ILE A 222 -43.09 -19.67 72.05
CA ILE A 222 -42.97 -19.70 73.51
C ILE A 222 -44.10 -18.86 74.10
N ASN A 223 -45.01 -19.51 74.83
CA ASN A 223 -46.15 -18.87 75.46
C ASN A 223 -45.72 -17.93 76.59
N LYS A 224 -46.24 -16.71 76.64
CA LYS A 224 -46.01 -15.74 77.73
C LYS A 224 -47.05 -15.84 78.84
N ARG A 225 -48.15 -16.56 78.62
CA ARG A 225 -49.29 -16.67 79.53
C ARG A 225 -49.46 -18.08 80.06
N ASN A 226 -50.23 -18.21 81.13
CA ASN A 226 -50.63 -19.48 81.72
C ASN A 226 -51.98 -20.00 81.15
N GLU A 227 -52.32 -19.57 79.94
CA GLU A 227 -53.55 -19.91 79.22
C GLU A 227 -53.17 -20.53 77.87
N PRO A 228 -53.96 -21.47 77.32
CA PRO A 228 -53.66 -22.07 76.04
C PRO A 228 -53.78 -21.01 74.95
N THR A 229 -52.78 -20.89 74.08
CA THR A 229 -52.77 -19.91 72.98
C THR A 229 -52.65 -20.67 71.66
N THR A 230 -53.65 -20.53 70.81
CA THR A 230 -53.68 -21.14 69.47
C THR A 230 -53.10 -20.17 68.45
N ILE A 231 -52.15 -20.67 67.66
CA ILE A 231 -51.52 -19.94 66.57
C ILE A 231 -52.10 -20.49 65.28
N PRO A 232 -52.93 -19.72 64.54
CA PRO A 232 -53.51 -20.19 63.30
C PRO A 232 -52.43 -20.41 62.23
N GLU A 233 -52.74 -21.26 61.26
CA GLU A 233 -51.94 -21.34 60.03
C GLU A 233 -51.90 -19.96 59.33
N GLY A 234 -50.83 -19.68 58.60
CA GLY A 234 -50.66 -18.41 57.91
C GLY A 234 -50.21 -17.24 58.79
N THR A 235 -49.98 -17.45 60.09
CA THR A 235 -49.43 -16.43 61.00
C THR A 235 -48.07 -15.94 60.50
N LEU A 236 -47.88 -14.61 60.45
CA LEU A 236 -46.64 -14.01 59.97
C LEU A 236 -45.57 -13.88 61.06
N VAL A 237 -44.38 -14.35 60.76
CA VAL A 237 -43.16 -14.17 61.58
C VAL A 237 -42.05 -13.55 60.73
N SER A 238 -41.17 -12.78 61.35
CA SER A 238 -40.15 -12.02 60.64
C SER A 238 -38.85 -11.88 61.42
N THR A 239 -37.81 -11.52 60.68
CA THR A 239 -36.50 -11.13 61.22
C THR A 239 -36.53 -9.66 61.66
N SER A 240 -35.92 -9.35 62.80
CA SER A 240 -35.74 -7.95 63.25
C SER A 240 -34.40 -7.34 62.81
N ALA A 241 -33.40 -8.18 62.50
CA ALA A 241 -32.07 -7.72 62.13
C ALA A 241 -31.84 -7.80 60.61
N GLY A 242 -31.31 -6.72 60.03
CA GLY A 242 -30.96 -6.64 58.61
C GLY A 242 -32.18 -6.42 57.71
N THR A 243 -32.25 -7.15 56.59
CA THR A 243 -33.42 -7.14 55.70
C THR A 243 -34.56 -7.91 56.35
N ILE A 244 -35.72 -7.25 56.52
CA ILE A 244 -36.92 -7.88 57.10
C ILE A 244 -37.43 -8.93 56.12
N ILE A 245 -37.29 -10.19 56.49
CA ILE A 245 -37.78 -11.33 55.71
C ILE A 245 -38.98 -11.90 56.45
N LYS A 246 -40.09 -12.09 55.72
CA LYS A 246 -41.35 -12.58 56.27
C LYS A 246 -41.54 -14.06 55.95
N PHE A 247 -42.00 -14.80 56.94
CA PHE A 247 -42.38 -16.19 56.85
C PHE A 247 -43.82 -16.35 57.36
N ARG A 248 -44.50 -17.37 56.87
CA ARG A 248 -45.84 -17.77 57.32
C ARG A 248 -45.79 -19.17 57.92
N THR A 249 -46.59 -19.42 58.95
CA THR A 249 -46.80 -20.78 59.49
C THR A 249 -47.57 -21.64 58.48
N VAL A 250 -47.18 -22.90 58.35
CA VAL A 250 -47.82 -23.87 57.43
C VAL A 250 -48.94 -24.64 58.12
N GLU A 251 -48.90 -24.73 59.43
CA GLU A 251 -49.82 -25.51 60.25
C GLU A 251 -50.28 -24.68 61.48
N GLU A 252 -51.47 -24.98 61.95
CA GLU A 252 -52.00 -24.45 63.21
C GLU A 252 -51.41 -25.23 64.39
N VAL A 253 -50.99 -24.53 65.44
CA VAL A 253 -50.46 -25.15 66.65
C VAL A 253 -50.99 -24.47 67.90
N THR A 254 -51.40 -25.29 68.88
CA THR A 254 -51.84 -24.82 70.18
C THR A 254 -50.73 -24.96 71.21
N LEU A 255 -50.38 -23.86 71.87
CA LEU A 255 -49.39 -23.83 72.94
C LEU A 255 -50.01 -24.30 74.27
N PRO A 256 -49.26 -25.05 75.09
CA PRO A 256 -49.75 -25.48 76.39
C PRO A 256 -49.99 -24.28 77.33
N PRO A 257 -50.93 -24.41 78.28
CA PRO A 257 -51.32 -23.35 79.22
C PRO A 257 -50.29 -23.21 80.35
N GLN A 258 -49.05 -22.89 79.99
CA GLN A 258 -47.94 -22.67 80.91
C GLN A 258 -47.03 -21.57 80.38
N VAL A 259 -46.56 -20.69 81.28
CA VAL A 259 -45.55 -19.68 80.92
C VAL A 259 -44.26 -20.40 80.52
N GLY A 260 -43.74 -20.07 79.34
CA GLY A 260 -42.58 -20.77 78.77
C GLY A 260 -42.94 -22.06 78.02
N GLY A 261 -44.23 -22.38 77.89
CA GLY A 261 -44.71 -23.50 77.07
C GLY A 261 -44.25 -23.38 75.63
N ARG A 262 -43.68 -24.46 75.08
CA ARG A 262 -43.07 -24.48 73.75
C ARG A 262 -43.86 -25.36 72.79
N ALA A 263 -44.00 -24.91 71.55
CA ALA A 263 -44.40 -25.77 70.45
C ALA A 263 -43.64 -25.37 69.17
N GLN A 264 -43.31 -26.39 68.37
CA GLN A 264 -42.58 -26.23 67.11
C GLN A 264 -43.58 -26.22 65.96
N VAL A 265 -43.35 -25.33 65.00
CA VAL A 265 -44.22 -25.11 63.84
C VAL A 265 -43.37 -24.96 62.60
N SER A 266 -43.81 -25.59 61.51
CA SER A 266 -43.19 -25.44 60.19
C SER A 266 -43.52 -24.08 59.59
N ILE A 267 -42.51 -23.40 59.03
CA ILE A 267 -42.65 -22.09 58.39
C ILE A 267 -42.18 -22.13 56.93
N LEU A 268 -42.81 -21.27 56.11
CA LEU A 268 -42.46 -21.07 54.71
C LEU A 268 -42.25 -19.57 54.44
N ALA A 269 -41.21 -19.24 53.69
CA ALA A 269 -40.95 -17.86 53.26
C ALA A 269 -42.10 -17.34 52.39
N VAL A 270 -42.47 -16.07 52.61
CA VAL A 270 -43.49 -15.39 51.80
C VAL A 270 -42.95 -15.14 50.39
N ASP A 271 -41.74 -14.61 50.30
CA ASP A 271 -41.05 -14.34 49.04
C ASP A 271 -40.11 -15.50 48.67
N PRO A 272 -40.11 -15.96 47.40
CA PRO A 272 -39.15 -16.97 46.94
C PRO A 272 -37.75 -16.38 46.84
N GLY A 273 -36.74 -17.26 46.88
CA GLY A 273 -35.34 -16.90 46.67
C GLY A 273 -34.43 -17.14 47.88
N PRO A 274 -33.12 -16.93 47.69
CA PRO A 274 -32.10 -17.24 48.69
C PRO A 274 -32.12 -16.29 49.88
N SER A 275 -32.76 -15.13 49.74
CA SER A 275 -33.00 -14.20 50.85
C SER A 275 -33.79 -14.85 51.98
N GLY A 276 -34.63 -15.84 51.67
CA GLY A 276 -35.37 -16.62 52.67
C GLY A 276 -34.49 -17.51 53.55
N ASN A 277 -33.24 -17.79 53.17
CA ASN A 277 -32.34 -18.67 53.93
C ASN A 277 -31.65 -17.88 55.06
N VAL A 278 -32.31 -17.80 56.20
CA VAL A 278 -31.81 -17.12 57.39
C VAL A 278 -31.12 -18.08 58.36
N LYS A 279 -30.13 -17.56 59.10
CA LYS A 279 -29.41 -18.33 60.13
C LYS A 279 -30.32 -18.66 61.31
N ALA A 280 -29.90 -19.61 62.14
CA ALA A 280 -30.50 -19.85 63.45
C ALA A 280 -30.58 -18.55 64.27
N TRP A 281 -31.62 -18.43 65.11
CA TRP A 281 -31.85 -17.32 66.04
C TRP A 281 -32.08 -15.94 65.40
N THR A 282 -32.45 -15.90 64.11
CA THR A 282 -32.69 -14.65 63.37
C THR A 282 -34.18 -14.27 63.33
N ILE A 283 -35.07 -15.26 63.33
CA ILE A 283 -36.53 -15.08 63.32
C ILE A 283 -36.97 -14.89 64.77
N ASN A 284 -37.31 -13.67 65.13
CA ASN A 284 -37.62 -13.30 66.51
C ASN A 284 -38.80 -12.35 66.68
N THR A 285 -39.42 -11.94 65.56
CA THR A 285 -40.56 -11.03 65.56
C THR A 285 -41.80 -11.77 65.05
N VAL A 286 -42.91 -11.64 65.74
CA VAL A 286 -44.21 -12.18 65.33
C VAL A 286 -45.14 -11.01 64.99
N GLU A 287 -46.20 -11.28 64.24
CA GLU A 287 -47.26 -10.33 63.94
C GLU A 287 -47.73 -9.55 65.19
N PRO A 288 -48.01 -8.23 65.09
CA PRO A 288 -48.36 -7.39 66.24
C PRO A 288 -49.54 -7.90 67.09
N SER A 289 -50.49 -8.59 66.47
CA SER A 289 -51.65 -9.21 67.13
C SER A 289 -51.26 -10.27 68.16
N LEU A 290 -50.20 -11.05 67.88
CA LEU A 290 -49.74 -12.16 68.72
C LEU A 290 -48.46 -11.82 69.52
N ALA A 291 -47.82 -10.68 69.25
CA ALA A 291 -46.56 -10.27 69.88
C ALA A 291 -46.62 -10.15 71.42
N HIS A 292 -47.79 -9.81 71.97
CA HIS A 292 -48.02 -9.71 73.41
C HIS A 292 -48.29 -11.07 74.07
N LEU A 293 -48.63 -12.09 73.28
CA LEU A 293 -49.05 -13.42 73.75
C LEU A 293 -47.90 -14.43 73.69
N VAL A 294 -47.07 -14.33 72.65
CA VAL A 294 -46.07 -15.36 72.31
C VAL A 294 -44.74 -14.72 71.91
N ASN A 295 -43.63 -15.41 72.17
CA ASN A 295 -42.33 -15.13 71.55
C ASN A 295 -42.03 -16.20 70.50
N VAL A 296 -41.39 -15.81 69.40
CA VAL A 296 -40.94 -16.75 68.36
C VAL A 296 -39.42 -16.81 68.32
N VAL A 297 -38.89 -18.00 68.06
CA VAL A 297 -37.46 -18.20 67.85
C VAL A 297 -37.21 -19.37 66.91
N ASN A 298 -36.27 -19.24 65.97
CA ASN A 298 -35.79 -20.38 65.19
C ASN A 298 -34.51 -20.96 65.81
N ASP A 299 -34.53 -22.24 66.16
CA ASP A 299 -33.37 -22.98 66.67
C ASP A 299 -32.44 -23.45 65.54
N ALA A 300 -33.03 -23.81 64.40
CA ALA A 300 -32.34 -24.20 63.17
C ALA A 300 -32.38 -23.09 62.09
N PRO A 301 -31.39 -23.06 61.16
CA PRO A 301 -31.46 -22.18 60.01
C PRO A 301 -32.59 -22.61 59.05
N THR A 302 -33.11 -21.66 58.28
CA THR A 302 -34.03 -21.96 57.18
C THR A 302 -33.24 -22.23 55.91
N SER A 303 -33.74 -23.15 55.08
CA SER A 303 -33.08 -23.57 53.84
C SER A 303 -34.09 -23.89 52.75
N GLY A 304 -33.62 -24.04 51.50
CA GLY A 304 -34.47 -24.34 50.35
C GLY A 304 -34.83 -23.14 49.47
N GLY A 305 -34.49 -21.91 49.88
CA GLY A 305 -34.59 -20.74 49.02
C GLY A 305 -33.55 -20.77 47.91
N SER A 306 -33.97 -20.83 46.64
CA SER A 306 -33.05 -20.95 45.50
C SER A 306 -33.38 -19.98 44.36
N VAL A 307 -32.42 -19.80 43.46
CA VAL A 307 -32.61 -19.11 42.18
C VAL A 307 -32.55 -20.11 41.04
N LYS A 308 -33.38 -19.90 40.03
CA LYS A 308 -33.32 -20.58 38.75
C LYS A 308 -32.80 -19.62 37.69
N ARG A 309 -31.77 -20.06 36.97
CA ARG A 309 -31.23 -19.34 35.81
C ARG A 309 -32.16 -19.53 34.63
N VAL A 310 -32.75 -18.45 34.15
CA VAL A 310 -33.57 -18.43 32.93
C VAL A 310 -32.86 -17.63 31.85
N GLY A 311 -32.98 -18.08 30.61
CA GLY A 311 -32.47 -17.36 29.45
C GLY A 311 -33.26 -16.07 29.25
N VAL A 312 -32.56 -14.95 29.02
CA VAL A 312 -33.18 -13.66 28.74
C VAL A 312 -32.74 -13.20 27.37
N VAL A 313 -33.72 -12.96 26.49
CA VAL A 313 -33.47 -12.47 25.14
C VAL A 313 -33.05 -11.01 25.19
N THR A 314 -31.85 -10.72 24.69
CA THR A 314 -31.35 -9.35 24.60
C THR A 314 -31.58 -8.76 23.20
N ALA A 315 -31.43 -7.43 23.07
CA ALA A 315 -31.44 -6.78 21.77
C ALA A 315 -30.24 -7.22 20.90
N GLU A 316 -29.11 -7.49 21.53
CA GLU A 316 -27.88 -7.96 20.89
C GLU A 316 -28.08 -9.35 20.27
N ASP A 317 -28.70 -10.27 21.00
CA ASP A 317 -28.98 -11.63 20.51
C ASP A 317 -29.86 -11.60 19.25
N ARG A 318 -30.91 -10.76 19.26
CA ARG A 318 -31.80 -10.58 18.09
C ARG A 318 -31.05 -10.03 16.88
N ARG A 319 -30.13 -9.08 17.10
CA ARG A 319 -29.33 -8.49 16.02
C ARG A 319 -28.41 -9.54 15.39
N ARG A 320 -27.66 -10.27 16.20
CA ARG A 320 -26.75 -11.33 15.74
C ARG A 320 -27.48 -12.43 14.99
N LEU A 321 -28.63 -12.87 15.52
CA LEU A 321 -29.45 -13.88 14.86
C LEU A 321 -29.96 -13.38 13.50
N ARG A 322 -30.45 -12.13 13.43
CA ARG A 322 -30.89 -11.52 12.17
C ARG A 322 -29.75 -11.42 11.15
N GLU A 323 -28.57 -10.96 11.56
CA GLU A 323 -27.40 -10.85 10.67
C GLU A 323 -26.98 -12.22 10.14
N SER A 324 -26.91 -13.23 11.01
CA SER A 324 -26.57 -14.61 10.59
C SER A 324 -27.62 -15.20 9.63
N LEU A 325 -28.91 -14.94 9.87
CA LEU A 325 -30.00 -15.37 9.00
C LEU A 325 -29.94 -14.67 7.63
N LEU A 326 -29.72 -13.35 7.61
CA LEU A 326 -29.58 -12.59 6.36
C LEU A 326 -28.39 -13.08 5.54
N GLN A 327 -27.24 -13.30 6.17
CA GLN A 327 -26.05 -13.81 5.49
C GLN A 327 -26.30 -15.22 4.91
N ARG A 328 -26.98 -16.09 5.66
CA ARG A 328 -27.36 -17.42 5.18
C ARG A 328 -28.33 -17.33 3.99
N LEU A 329 -29.36 -16.49 4.09
CA LEU A 329 -30.34 -16.29 3.03
C LEU A 329 -29.70 -15.69 1.76
N GLN A 330 -28.75 -14.77 1.90
CA GLN A 330 -27.98 -14.24 0.77
C GLN A 330 -27.16 -15.33 0.07
N GLN A 331 -26.53 -16.21 0.84
CA GLN A 331 -25.77 -17.33 0.28
C GLN A 331 -26.70 -18.34 -0.43
N GLU A 332 -27.84 -18.65 0.17
CA GLU A 332 -28.87 -19.52 -0.44
C GLU A 332 -29.42 -18.87 -1.71
N ALA A 333 -29.64 -17.56 -1.74
CA ALA A 333 -30.05 -16.82 -2.93
C ALA A 333 -29.01 -16.84 -4.03
N ALA A 334 -27.73 -16.60 -3.71
CA ALA A 334 -26.65 -16.68 -4.68
C ALA A 334 -26.55 -18.08 -5.31
N ASN A 335 -26.67 -19.13 -4.49
CA ASN A 335 -26.65 -20.51 -4.97
C ASN A 335 -27.88 -20.84 -5.83
N ALA A 336 -29.07 -20.35 -5.45
CA ALA A 336 -30.29 -20.55 -6.23
C ALA A 336 -30.21 -19.86 -7.60
N LEU A 337 -29.68 -18.64 -7.65
CA LEU A 337 -29.44 -17.91 -8.90
C LEU A 337 -28.39 -18.61 -9.77
N GLN A 338 -27.30 -19.13 -9.16
CA GLN A 338 -26.29 -19.90 -9.89
C GLN A 338 -26.83 -21.18 -10.50
N GLY A 339 -27.77 -21.86 -9.83
CA GLY A 339 -28.41 -23.06 -10.35
C GLY A 339 -29.30 -22.83 -11.57
N GLU A 340 -29.68 -21.58 -11.85
CA GLU A 340 -30.50 -21.20 -13.00
C GLU A 340 -29.69 -20.62 -14.16
N LEU A 341 -28.37 -20.48 -14.03
CA LEU A 341 -27.47 -20.05 -15.09
C LEU A 341 -27.34 -21.14 -16.17
N GLY A 342 -27.42 -20.74 -17.43
CA GLY A 342 -27.00 -21.57 -18.56
C GLY A 342 -25.47 -21.72 -18.63
N GLU A 343 -24.97 -22.67 -19.44
CA GLU A 343 -23.53 -22.96 -19.55
C GLU A 343 -22.67 -21.75 -19.98
N ASP A 344 -23.26 -20.81 -20.73
CA ASP A 344 -22.61 -19.59 -21.23
C ASP A 344 -23.12 -18.29 -20.55
N GLU A 345 -23.88 -18.41 -19.47
CA GLU A 345 -24.40 -17.25 -18.73
C GLU A 345 -23.53 -16.95 -17.49
N PHE A 346 -23.39 -15.66 -17.17
CA PHE A 346 -22.75 -15.23 -15.92
C PHE A 346 -23.68 -14.31 -15.14
N LEU A 347 -23.57 -14.37 -13.80
CA LEU A 347 -24.32 -13.49 -12.92
C LEU A 347 -23.55 -12.17 -12.74
N ALA A 348 -24.07 -11.07 -13.26
CA ALA A 348 -23.59 -9.74 -12.93
C ALA A 348 -24.14 -9.33 -11.55
N GLN A 349 -23.28 -8.91 -10.62
CA GLN A 349 -23.74 -8.31 -9.37
C GLN A 349 -24.22 -6.88 -9.67
N GLU A 350 -25.45 -6.56 -9.25
CA GLU A 350 -25.95 -5.18 -9.26
C GLU A 350 -25.01 -4.32 -8.41
N SER A 351 -24.40 -3.30 -9.03
CA SER A 351 -23.41 -2.40 -8.41
C SER A 351 -24.04 -1.19 -7.76
#